data_AF-I1C1S4-F1
#
_entry.id   AF-I1C1S4-F1
#
_cell.length_a   1.000
_cell.length_b   1.000
_cell.length_c   1.000
_cell.angle_alpha   90.00
_cell.angle_beta   90.00
_cell.angle_gamma   90.00
#
_symmetry.space_group_name_H-M   'P 1'
#
loop_
_entity.id
_entity.type
_entity.pdbx_description
1 polymer ?
#
loop_
_entity_poly.entity_id
_entity_poly.type
_entity_poly.pdbx_seq_one_letter_code
_entity_poly.pdbx_strand_id
1 'polypeptide(L)'
;MQEVQENSAANTQGPVYLDTVENYVKKQYIEQGIEAACQALDNFLIFYENQYKNYNYQVDGQIVSKYEFITNTMARIESEIMEQQEASMNDDEENEQENNEVILDEPLIQNNQSITDDSWFYELCMSEYYERYRSLLEQQAMINRQKEIVAKSFAQNVTEWAHLKFKRPGNNQRDIYLYETAKYNQLKTILPNCTVYRTLVTKMKNHDQWGQLMSQTEVGSSLGGGICDAVGVTFAEERTQS
;
A
#
# COMPACT_ATOMS: atom_id res chain seq x y z
N MET A 1 -30.32 3.23 42.08
CA MET A 1 -30.31 2.89 40.66
C MET A 1 -29.03 2.14 40.40
N GLN A 2 -29.14 0.84 40.12
CA GLN A 2 -28.02 -0.04 39.81
C GLN A 2 -27.52 0.31 38.41
N GLU A 3 -26.25 0.71 38.30
CA GLU A 3 -25.54 0.70 37.03
C GLU A 3 -25.12 -0.74 36.76
N VAL A 4 -25.61 -1.25 35.64
CA VAL A 4 -25.32 -2.58 35.11
C VAL A 4 -23.85 -2.56 34.67
N GLN A 5 -23.01 -3.33 35.36
CA GLN A 5 -21.70 -3.72 34.86
C GLN A 5 -21.91 -4.55 33.59
N GLU A 6 -21.61 -3.96 32.43
CA GLU A 6 -21.39 -4.73 31.22
C GLU A 6 -20.11 -5.54 31.43
N ASN A 7 -20.30 -6.82 31.74
CA ASN A 7 -19.27 -7.85 31.66
C ASN A 7 -18.68 -7.83 30.26
N SER A 8 -17.47 -7.27 30.13
CA SER A 8 -16.54 -7.60 29.06
C SER A 8 -16.28 -9.10 29.15
N ALA A 9 -17.04 -9.88 28.38
CA ALA A 9 -16.71 -11.26 28.12
C ALA A 9 -15.32 -11.25 27.48
N ALA A 10 -14.32 -11.68 28.25
CA ALA A 10 -13.03 -12.07 27.74
C ALA A 10 -13.29 -13.07 26.62
N ASN A 11 -13.12 -12.62 25.37
CA ASN A 11 -13.35 -13.44 24.20
C ASN A 11 -12.16 -14.40 24.09
N THR A 12 -12.20 -15.46 24.90
CA THR A 12 -11.31 -16.62 24.81
C THR A 12 -11.62 -17.38 23.52
N GLN A 13 -11.21 -16.83 22.37
CA GLN A 13 -10.86 -17.64 21.22
C GLN A 13 -9.49 -18.26 21.52
N GLY A 14 -9.53 -19.30 22.37
CA GLY A 14 -8.38 -20.04 22.84
C GLY A 14 -7.77 -20.99 21.79
N PRO A 15 -6.90 -21.91 22.23
CA PRO A 15 -5.75 -22.52 21.52
C PRO A 15 -5.98 -23.07 20.11
N VAL A 16 -7.21 -23.40 19.74
CA VAL A 16 -7.60 -23.95 18.43
C VAL A 16 -7.17 -23.07 17.25
N TYR A 17 -7.16 -21.74 17.41
CA TYR A 17 -6.73 -20.82 16.35
C TYR A 17 -5.21 -20.79 16.17
N LEU A 18 -4.45 -20.94 17.26
CA LEU A 18 -2.98 -21.04 17.23
C LEU A 18 -2.53 -22.38 16.62
N ASP A 19 -3.19 -23.49 16.97
CA ASP A 19 -2.86 -24.81 16.42
C ASP A 19 -3.04 -24.85 14.89
N THR A 20 -4.08 -24.18 14.38
CA THR A 20 -4.35 -24.08 12.92
C THR A 20 -3.25 -23.29 12.20
N VAL A 21 -2.77 -22.22 12.83
CA VAL A 21 -1.72 -21.34 12.29
C VAL A 21 -0.38 -22.04 12.33
N GLU A 22 -0.07 -22.74 13.42
CA GLU A 22 1.16 -23.50 13.56
C GLU A 22 1.26 -24.61 12.50
N ASN A 23 0.15 -25.30 12.20
CA ASN A 23 0.09 -26.27 11.11
C ASN A 23 0.30 -25.62 9.73
N TYR A 24 -0.26 -24.44 9.50
CA TYR A 24 -0.03 -23.69 8.26
C TYR A 24 1.44 -23.25 8.13
N VAL A 25 2.04 -22.73 9.20
CA VAL A 25 3.45 -22.31 9.21
C VAL A 25 4.38 -23.50 9.02
N LYS A 26 4.09 -24.66 9.63
CA LYS A 26 4.79 -25.94 9.40
C LYS A 26 4.73 -26.34 7.92
N LYS A 27 3.55 -26.28 7.29
CA LYS A 27 3.39 -26.58 5.87
C LYS A 27 4.24 -25.65 4.99
N GLN A 28 4.23 -24.34 5.27
CA GLN A 28 5.08 -23.38 4.54
C GLN A 28 6.58 -23.68 4.73
N TYR A 29 6.98 -24.10 5.94
CA TYR A 29 8.36 -24.48 6.22
C TYR A 29 8.80 -25.68 5.39
N ILE A 30 7.98 -26.72 5.33
CA ILE A 30 8.27 -27.96 4.58
C ILE A 30 8.31 -27.70 3.07
N GLU A 31 7.35 -26.93 2.55
CA GLU A 31 7.19 -26.73 1.10
C GLU A 31 8.15 -25.69 0.52
N GLN A 32 8.44 -24.62 1.26
CA GLN A 32 9.09 -23.41 0.73
C GLN A 32 10.27 -22.92 1.60
N GLY A 33 10.52 -23.56 2.74
CA GLY A 33 11.64 -23.25 3.62
C GLY A 33 11.33 -22.15 4.65
N ILE A 34 12.34 -21.89 5.49
CA ILE A 34 12.23 -21.07 6.69
C ILE A 34 11.79 -19.62 6.44
N GLU A 35 12.21 -19.02 5.33
CA GLU A 35 11.86 -17.62 5.01
C GLU A 35 10.36 -17.46 4.75
N ALA A 36 9.76 -18.38 3.99
CA ALA A 36 8.32 -18.39 3.70
C ALA A 36 7.49 -18.62 4.97
N ALA A 37 7.95 -19.53 5.84
CA ALA A 37 7.31 -19.80 7.12
C ALA A 37 7.37 -18.60 8.09
N CYS A 38 8.52 -17.92 8.17
CA CYS A 38 8.66 -16.68 8.94
C CYS A 38 7.69 -15.61 8.45
N GLN A 39 7.59 -15.43 7.12
CA GLN A 39 6.71 -14.44 6.53
C GLN A 39 5.23 -14.78 6.74
N ALA A 40 4.86 -16.06 6.65
CA ALA A 40 3.52 -16.54 6.95
C ALA A 40 3.11 -16.25 8.40
N LEU A 41 4.01 -16.52 9.36
CA LEU A 41 3.78 -16.24 10.76
C LEU A 41 3.69 -14.73 11.04
N ASP A 42 4.58 -13.91 10.47
CA ASP A 42 4.54 -12.46 10.66
C ASP A 42 3.24 -11.85 10.10
N ASN A 43 2.81 -12.25 8.90
CA ASN A 43 1.54 -11.81 8.30
C ASN A 43 0.35 -12.16 9.19
N PHE A 44 0.31 -13.37 9.74
CA PHE A 44 -0.72 -13.78 10.68
C PHE A 44 -0.73 -12.91 11.94
N LEU A 45 0.44 -12.64 12.52
CA LEU A 45 0.54 -11.84 13.73
C LEU A 45 0.09 -10.39 13.50
N ILE A 46 0.40 -9.80 12.33
CA ILE A 46 -0.09 -8.48 11.93
C ILE A 46 -1.63 -8.45 11.92
N PHE A 47 -2.26 -9.48 11.35
CA PHE A 47 -3.72 -9.60 11.36
C PHE A 47 -4.26 -9.68 12.79
N TYR A 48 -3.64 -10.51 13.64
CA TYR A 48 -4.08 -10.70 15.02
C TYR A 48 -3.96 -9.42 15.86
N GLU A 49 -2.87 -8.67 15.71
CA GLU A 49 -2.64 -7.36 16.33
C GLU A 49 -3.71 -6.33 15.92
N ASN A 50 -4.15 -6.37 14.67
CA ASN A 50 -5.17 -5.46 14.14
C ASN A 50 -6.58 -5.77 14.67
N GLN A 51 -6.90 -7.04 14.91
CA GLN A 51 -8.20 -7.47 15.44
C GLN A 51 -8.29 -7.34 16.96
N TYR A 52 -7.20 -7.62 17.68
CA TYR A 52 -7.15 -7.67 19.13
C TYR A 52 -6.19 -6.61 19.69
N LYS A 53 -6.75 -5.48 20.13
CA LYS A 53 -5.97 -4.43 20.79
C LYS A 53 -5.37 -4.94 22.10
N ASN A 54 -4.05 -4.76 22.27
CA ASN A 54 -3.24 -5.17 23.44
C ASN A 54 -2.92 -6.68 23.52
N TYR A 55 -2.66 -7.33 22.40
CA TYR A 55 -2.11 -8.67 22.41
C TYR A 55 -0.66 -8.67 22.96
N ASN A 56 -0.40 -9.51 23.96
CA ASN A 56 0.93 -9.72 24.51
C ASN A 56 1.45 -11.07 24.02
N TYR A 57 2.56 -11.07 23.29
CA TYR A 57 3.25 -12.29 22.89
C TYR A 57 3.81 -13.00 24.12
N GLN A 58 3.57 -14.31 24.22
CA GLN A 58 4.09 -15.11 25.32
C GLN A 58 4.82 -16.36 24.83
N VAL A 59 5.98 -16.62 25.41
CA VAL A 59 6.74 -17.87 25.28
C VAL A 59 7.02 -18.34 26.71
N ASP A 60 6.65 -19.58 27.02
CA ASP A 60 6.79 -20.18 28.36
C ASP A 60 6.26 -19.30 29.51
N GLY A 61 5.16 -18.58 29.26
CA GLY A 61 4.51 -17.69 30.22
C GLY A 61 5.20 -16.34 30.45
N GLN A 62 6.31 -16.04 29.74
CA GLN A 62 6.94 -14.73 29.76
C GLN A 62 6.48 -13.87 28.58
N ILE A 63 6.22 -12.58 28.84
CA ILE A 63 5.89 -11.63 27.76
C ILE A 63 7.17 -11.29 27.00
N VAL A 64 7.16 -11.57 25.71
CA VAL A 64 8.31 -11.38 24.81
C VAL A 64 8.01 -10.37 23.71
N SER A 65 9.04 -9.95 22.98
CA SER A 65 8.85 -9.14 21.77
C SER A 65 8.26 -9.98 20.63
N LYS A 66 7.63 -9.33 19.64
CA LYS A 66 7.13 -9.99 18.42
C LYS A 66 8.22 -10.78 17.70
N TYR A 67 9.41 -10.19 17.58
CA TYR A 67 10.57 -10.83 16.95
C TYR A 67 10.96 -12.11 17.69
N GLU A 68 11.07 -12.02 19.01
CA GLU A 68 11.44 -13.16 19.86
C GLU A 68 10.36 -14.26 19.85
N PHE A 69 9.09 -13.89 19.78
CA PHE A 69 8.00 -14.85 19.60
C PHE A 69 8.12 -15.61 18.28
N ILE A 70 8.38 -14.91 17.17
CA ILE A 70 8.59 -15.53 15.86
C ILE A 70 9.80 -16.47 15.91
N THR A 71 10.95 -16.01 16.42
CA THR A 71 12.16 -16.83 16.49
C THR A 71 11.97 -18.10 17.31
N ASN A 72 11.33 -18.01 18.48
CA ASN A 72 11.07 -19.19 19.33
C ASN A 72 10.06 -20.16 18.69
N THR A 73 9.01 -19.62 18.07
CA THR A 73 8.00 -20.45 17.37
C THR A 73 8.63 -21.19 16.19
N MET A 74 9.48 -20.51 15.41
CA MET A 74 10.19 -21.12 14.29
C MET A 74 11.21 -22.17 14.74
N ALA A 75 11.96 -21.92 15.82
CA ALA A 75 12.89 -22.91 16.38
C ALA A 75 12.17 -24.16 16.89
N ARG A 76 10.98 -24.01 17.49
CA ARG A 76 10.13 -25.13 17.89
C ARG A 76 9.66 -25.93 16.67
N ILE A 77 9.12 -25.25 15.66
CA ILE A 77 8.66 -25.88 14.41
C ILE A 77 9.78 -26.64 13.71
N GLU A 78 10.97 -26.04 13.60
CA GLU A 78 12.16 -26.67 13.02
C GLU A 78 12.57 -27.92 13.81
N SER A 79 12.61 -27.83 15.14
CA SER A 79 12.95 -28.98 16.00
C SER A 79 11.94 -30.13 15.84
N GLU A 80 10.64 -29.82 15.83
CA GLU A 80 9.59 -30.83 15.63
C GLU A 80 9.66 -31.51 14.26
N ILE A 81 10.02 -30.76 13.21
CA ILE A 81 10.21 -31.33 11.87
C ILE A 81 11.45 -32.21 11.81
N MET A 82 12.56 -31.80 12.44
CA MET A 82 13.78 -32.62 12.52
C MET A 82 13.54 -33.91 13.31
N GLU A 83 12.85 -33.86 14.44
CA GLU A 83 12.49 -35.04 15.24
C GLU A 83 11.60 -36.02 14.46
N GLN A 84 10.64 -35.52 13.67
CA GLN A 84 9.80 -36.36 12.80
C GLN A 84 10.60 -37.04 11.68
N GLN A 85 11.61 -36.36 11.13
CA GLN A 85 12.50 -36.93 10.12
C GLN A 85 13.40 -38.01 10.74
N GLU A 86 13.97 -37.77 11.92
CA GLU A 86 14.80 -38.75 12.63
C GLU A 86 14.00 -39.98 13.11
N ALA A 87 12.77 -39.78 13.59
CA ALA A 87 11.89 -40.89 13.98
C ALA A 87 11.53 -41.79 12.78
N SER A 88 11.38 -41.23 11.57
CA SER A 88 11.16 -42.01 10.34
C SER A 88 12.38 -42.82 9.89
N MET A 89 13.59 -42.45 10.33
CA MET A 89 14.83 -43.16 10.00
C MET A 89 15.20 -44.23 11.03
N ASN A 90 14.66 -44.16 12.24
CA ASN A 90 14.96 -45.08 13.34
C ASN A 90 14.06 -46.33 13.39
N ASP A 91 13.01 -46.42 12.55
CA ASP A 91 12.17 -47.63 12.42
C ASP A 91 12.76 -48.66 11.44
N ASP A 92 13.89 -48.37 10.79
CA ASP A 92 14.56 -49.23 9.79
C ASP A 92 15.77 -50.04 10.33
N GLU A 93 15.99 -50.06 11.65
CA GLU A 93 17.07 -50.87 12.26
C GLU A 93 16.52 -51.99 13.16
N GLU A 94 15.94 -53.03 12.57
CA GLU A 94 16.02 -54.42 13.07
C GLU A 94 15.41 -55.41 12.06
N ASN A 95 16.21 -55.97 11.13
CA ASN A 95 16.60 -57.39 11.14
C ASN A 95 17.28 -57.81 9.81
N GLU A 96 18.31 -58.62 9.96
CA GLU A 96 19.13 -59.22 8.91
C GLU A 96 18.31 -60.22 8.04
N GLN A 97 18.46 -60.16 6.70
CA GLN A 97 18.95 -61.23 5.83
C GLN A 97 18.52 -61.07 4.37
N GLU A 98 19.54 -61.08 3.51
CA GLU A 98 19.57 -61.48 2.11
C GLU A 98 18.38 -62.38 1.69
N ASN A 99 17.57 -61.93 0.72
CA ASN A 99 17.11 -62.74 -0.41
C ASN A 99 16.41 -61.86 -1.46
N ASN A 100 16.87 -62.00 -2.70
CA ASN A 100 16.23 -61.47 -3.91
C ASN A 100 14.85 -62.08 -4.15
N GLU A 101 14.06 -61.35 -4.95
CA GLU A 101 12.75 -61.65 -5.56
C GLU A 101 11.49 -61.43 -4.72
N VAL A 102 10.81 -60.30 -4.97
CA VAL A 102 9.35 -60.25 -5.16
C VAL A 102 9.01 -59.18 -6.19
N ILE A 103 8.38 -59.60 -7.30
CA ILE A 103 7.55 -58.73 -8.15
C ILE A 103 6.18 -58.65 -7.47
N LEU A 104 5.57 -57.46 -7.37
CA LEU A 104 4.19 -57.14 -7.80
C LEU A 104 3.61 -55.93 -7.04
N ASP A 105 3.22 -54.92 -7.83
CA ASP A 105 2.13 -53.96 -7.64
C ASP A 105 1.96 -53.32 -6.27
N GLU A 106 2.58 -52.16 -6.08
CA GLU A 106 2.10 -51.17 -5.10
C GLU A 106 1.34 -50.06 -5.85
N PRO A 107 0.09 -49.75 -5.47
CA PRO A 107 -0.74 -48.83 -6.20
C PRO A 107 -0.09 -47.46 -6.14
N LEU A 108 -0.10 -46.74 -7.27
CA LEU A 108 0.05 -45.29 -7.30
C LEU A 108 -0.76 -44.73 -6.14
N ILE A 109 -0.06 -44.27 -5.09
CA ILE A 109 -0.67 -43.61 -3.94
C ILE A 109 -1.59 -42.57 -4.56
N GLN A 110 -2.89 -42.81 -4.44
CA GLN A 110 -3.90 -41.86 -4.83
C GLN A 110 -3.46 -40.55 -4.19
N ASN A 111 -3.20 -39.55 -5.02
CA ASN A 111 -2.95 -38.19 -4.60
C ASN A 111 -4.25 -37.67 -3.97
N ASN A 112 -4.61 -38.20 -2.81
CA ASN A 112 -5.52 -37.63 -1.85
C ASN A 112 -4.73 -36.54 -1.13
N GLN A 113 -4.16 -35.60 -1.90
CA GLN A 113 -3.98 -34.25 -1.41
C GLN A 113 -5.39 -33.81 -1.03
N SER A 114 -5.72 -33.97 0.25
CA SER A 114 -6.70 -33.09 0.88
C SER A 114 -6.20 -31.70 0.51
N ILE A 115 -6.86 -31.10 -0.48
CA ILE A 115 -6.76 -29.68 -0.72
C ILE A 115 -7.34 -29.10 0.57
N THR A 116 -6.49 -28.90 1.57
CA THR A 116 -6.82 -28.02 2.67
C THR A 116 -7.11 -26.71 1.97
N ASP A 117 -8.37 -26.31 2.00
CA ASP A 117 -8.84 -25.09 1.35
C ASP A 117 -8.31 -23.91 2.15
N ASP A 118 -7.00 -23.68 2.02
CA ASP A 118 -6.27 -22.57 2.61
C ASP A 118 -6.54 -21.28 1.82
N SER A 119 -7.48 -21.31 0.86
CA SER A 119 -7.93 -20.14 0.08
C SER A 119 -8.38 -19.02 0.99
N TRP A 120 -9.02 -19.34 2.13
CA TRP A 120 -9.51 -18.34 3.07
C TRP A 120 -8.40 -17.38 3.57
N PHE A 121 -7.16 -17.87 3.74
CA PHE A 121 -6.03 -17.04 4.16
C PHE A 121 -5.63 -16.07 3.05
N TYR A 122 -5.54 -16.55 1.81
CA TYR A 122 -5.23 -15.70 0.66
C TYR A 122 -6.36 -14.72 0.35
N GLU A 123 -7.62 -15.12 0.47
CA GLU A 123 -8.79 -14.25 0.36
C GLU A 123 -8.76 -13.11 1.38
N LEU A 124 -8.37 -13.43 2.61
CA LEU A 124 -8.18 -12.45 3.67
C LEU A 124 -7.04 -11.48 3.37
N CYS A 125 -5.87 -11.98 2.98
CA CYS A 125 -4.72 -11.15 2.60
C CYS A 125 -5.05 -10.25 1.41
N MET A 126 -5.69 -10.79 0.36
CA MET A 126 -6.10 -10.01 -0.81
C MET A 126 -7.07 -8.89 -0.43
N SER A 127 -8.06 -9.18 0.43
CA SER A 127 -9.03 -8.20 0.91
C SER A 127 -8.34 -7.08 1.68
N GLU A 128 -7.38 -7.40 2.55
CA GLU A 128 -6.64 -6.39 3.31
C GLU A 128 -5.75 -5.53 2.42
N TYR A 129 -4.97 -6.13 1.51
CA TYR A 129 -4.13 -5.36 0.59
C TYR A 129 -4.96 -4.46 -0.33
N TYR A 130 -6.12 -4.94 -0.78
CA TYR A 130 -7.06 -4.15 -1.56
C TYR A 130 -7.57 -2.92 -0.78
N GLU A 131 -8.01 -3.11 0.47
CA GLU A 131 -8.49 -1.99 1.29
C GLU A 131 -7.36 -1.01 1.69
N ARG A 132 -6.15 -1.52 1.96
CA ARG A 132 -4.96 -0.67 2.16
C ARG A 132 -4.66 0.16 0.91
N TYR A 133 -4.70 -0.44 -0.27
CA TYR A 133 -4.48 0.28 -1.52
C TYR A 133 -5.57 1.34 -1.77
N ARG A 134 -6.84 1.01 -1.50
CA ARG A 134 -7.96 1.96 -1.57
C ARG A 134 -7.73 3.16 -0.65
N SER A 135 -7.33 2.92 0.61
CA SER A 135 -7.00 3.99 1.56
C SER A 135 -5.86 4.86 1.07
N LEU A 136 -4.81 4.27 0.47
CA LEU A 136 -3.71 5.04 -0.12
C LEU A 136 -4.17 5.94 -1.28
N LEU A 137 -5.11 5.48 -2.11
CA LEU A 137 -5.70 6.32 -3.17
C LEU A 137 -6.46 7.51 -2.60
N GLU A 138 -7.22 7.32 -1.51
CA GLU A 138 -7.94 8.41 -0.83
C GLU A 138 -6.97 9.42 -0.22
N GLN A 139 -5.93 8.94 0.46
CA GLN A 139 -4.86 9.78 1.02
C GLN A 139 -4.14 10.57 -0.10
N GLN A 140 -3.83 9.92 -1.22
CA GLN A 140 -3.23 10.56 -2.39
C GLN A 140 -4.13 11.68 -2.95
N ALA A 141 -5.44 11.46 -3.02
CA ALA A 141 -6.40 12.48 -3.44
C ALA A 141 -6.42 13.67 -2.47
N MET A 142 -6.39 13.42 -1.15
CA MET A 142 -6.32 14.46 -0.13
C MET A 142 -5.04 15.28 -0.24
N ILE A 143 -3.88 14.63 -0.38
CA ILE A 143 -2.58 15.29 -0.58
C ILE A 143 -2.60 16.15 -1.84
N ASN A 144 -3.17 15.67 -2.94
CA ASN A 144 -3.27 16.44 -4.17
C ASN A 144 -4.14 17.69 -4.01
N ARG A 145 -5.27 17.60 -3.29
CA ARG A 145 -6.10 18.77 -2.95
C ARG A 145 -5.33 19.79 -2.10
N GLN A 146 -4.61 19.33 -1.08
CA GLN A 146 -3.79 20.21 -0.23
C GLN A 146 -2.68 20.90 -1.03
N LYS A 147 -1.96 20.15 -1.89
CA LYS A 147 -0.94 20.71 -2.79
C LYS A 147 -1.52 21.82 -3.66
N GLU A 148 -2.72 21.63 -4.20
CA GLU A 148 -3.39 22.64 -5.03
C GLU A 148 -3.72 23.93 -4.24
N ILE A 149 -4.27 23.79 -3.04
CA ILE A 149 -4.59 24.93 -2.16
C ILE A 149 -3.33 25.73 -1.80
N VAL A 150 -2.27 25.03 -1.40
CA VAL A 150 -0.99 25.67 -1.04
C VAL A 150 -0.38 26.34 -2.27
N ALA A 151 -0.40 25.69 -3.42
CA ALA A 151 0.14 26.25 -4.65
C ALA A 151 -0.59 27.53 -5.10
N LYS A 152 -1.92 27.55 -4.98
CA LYS A 152 -2.74 28.73 -5.28
C LYS A 152 -2.43 29.88 -4.31
N SER A 153 -2.39 29.59 -3.02
CA SER A 153 -2.09 30.58 -1.98
C SER A 153 -0.67 31.15 -2.15
N PHE A 154 0.29 30.30 -2.49
CA PHE A 154 1.65 30.70 -2.80
C PHE A 154 1.70 31.65 -4.01
N ALA A 155 1.06 31.27 -5.13
CA ALA A 155 1.02 32.10 -6.34
C ALA A 155 0.38 33.47 -6.07
N GLN A 156 -0.71 33.51 -5.29
CA GLN A 156 -1.35 34.76 -4.87
C GLN A 156 -0.39 35.62 -4.04
N ASN A 157 0.21 35.06 -2.99
CA ASN A 157 1.12 35.83 -2.12
C ASN A 157 2.34 36.38 -2.88
N VAL A 158 2.91 35.60 -3.81
CA VAL A 158 4.03 36.11 -4.65
C VAL A 158 3.56 37.21 -5.58
N THR A 159 2.34 37.11 -6.14
CA THR A 159 1.75 38.15 -6.99
C THR A 159 1.55 39.44 -6.21
N GLU A 160 0.88 39.38 -5.07
CA GLU A 160 0.63 40.54 -4.20
C GLU A 160 1.94 41.20 -3.74
N TRP A 161 2.90 40.38 -3.28
CA TRP A 161 4.23 40.86 -2.91
C TRP A 161 4.93 41.57 -4.08
N ALA A 162 4.83 41.02 -5.29
CA ALA A 162 5.45 41.63 -6.47
C ALA A 162 4.74 42.95 -6.84
N HIS A 163 3.43 43.02 -6.76
CA HIS A 163 2.66 44.24 -7.07
C HIS A 163 2.91 45.36 -6.07
N LEU A 164 3.25 45.03 -4.81
CA LEU A 164 3.69 46.00 -3.81
C LEU A 164 5.14 46.48 -4.02
N LYS A 165 6.01 45.63 -4.56
CA LYS A 165 7.45 45.88 -4.65
C LYS A 165 7.90 46.49 -5.98
N PHE A 166 7.24 46.15 -7.08
CA PHE A 166 7.62 46.54 -8.43
C PHE A 166 6.59 47.48 -9.06
N LYS A 167 7.03 48.28 -10.04
CA LYS A 167 6.13 49.07 -10.86
C LYS A 167 5.46 48.18 -11.90
N ARG A 168 4.17 48.42 -12.16
CA ARG A 168 3.43 47.75 -13.23
C ARG A 168 4.15 47.94 -14.57
N PRO A 169 4.47 46.86 -15.31
CA PRO A 169 5.11 46.97 -16.62
C PRO A 169 4.15 47.56 -17.66
N GLY A 170 4.72 48.16 -18.71
CA GLY A 170 3.95 48.50 -19.91
C GLY A 170 3.42 47.25 -20.62
N ASN A 171 2.34 47.38 -21.39
CA ASN A 171 1.75 46.27 -22.15
C ASN A 171 2.55 45.97 -23.43
N ASN A 172 3.82 45.58 -23.27
CA ASN A 172 4.68 45.12 -24.35
C ASN A 172 5.63 44.03 -23.84
N GLN A 173 6.08 43.17 -24.75
CA GLN A 173 6.87 41.99 -24.40
C GLN A 173 8.15 42.32 -23.64
N ARG A 174 8.80 43.44 -23.97
CA ARG A 174 10.08 43.83 -23.36
C ARG A 174 9.89 44.23 -21.90
N ASP A 175 8.91 45.08 -21.60
CA ASP A 175 8.66 45.55 -20.24
C ASP A 175 8.18 44.42 -19.33
N ILE A 176 7.32 43.54 -19.86
CA ILE A 176 6.86 42.33 -19.15
C ILE A 176 8.05 41.41 -18.85
N TYR A 177 8.94 41.20 -19.82
CA TYR A 177 10.14 40.37 -19.61
C TYR A 177 11.07 40.95 -18.55
N LEU A 178 11.29 42.27 -18.55
CA LEU A 178 12.11 42.94 -17.54
C LEU A 178 11.49 42.83 -16.14
N TYR A 179 10.17 43.01 -16.02
CA TYR A 179 9.43 42.81 -14.77
C TYR A 179 9.58 41.37 -14.25
N GLU A 180 9.29 40.37 -15.09
CA GLU A 180 9.42 38.96 -14.69
C GLU A 180 10.84 38.62 -14.27
N THR A 181 11.85 39.07 -15.02
CA THR A 181 13.26 38.83 -14.69
C THR A 181 13.64 39.44 -13.35
N ALA A 182 13.26 40.68 -13.08
CA ALA A 182 13.51 41.35 -11.80
C ALA A 182 12.77 40.65 -10.64
N LYS A 183 11.51 40.27 -10.86
CA LYS A 183 10.68 39.51 -9.90
C LYS A 183 11.36 38.19 -9.54
N TYR A 184 11.76 37.40 -10.53
CA TYR A 184 12.41 36.10 -10.31
C TYR A 184 13.77 36.22 -9.62
N ASN A 185 14.58 37.21 -9.99
CA ASN A 185 15.88 37.41 -9.35
C ASN A 185 15.73 37.74 -7.86
N GLN A 186 14.75 38.57 -7.51
CA GLN A 186 14.44 38.88 -6.10
C GLN A 186 13.76 37.70 -5.39
N LEU A 187 12.92 36.92 -6.07
CA LEU A 187 12.28 35.76 -5.47
C LEU A 187 13.32 34.68 -5.09
N LYS A 188 14.36 34.49 -5.91
CA LYS A 188 15.46 33.55 -5.63
C LYS A 188 16.25 33.88 -4.36
N THR A 189 16.27 35.14 -3.92
CA THR A 189 16.94 35.50 -2.66
C THR A 189 16.11 35.16 -1.43
N ILE A 190 14.79 35.16 -1.55
CA ILE A 190 13.86 34.80 -0.47
C ILE A 190 13.65 33.28 -0.42
N LEU A 191 13.52 32.66 -1.59
CA LEU A 191 13.21 31.25 -1.77
C LEU A 191 14.26 30.59 -2.66
N PRO A 192 15.44 30.24 -2.12
CA PRO A 192 16.42 29.49 -2.87
C PRO A 192 15.79 28.17 -3.34
N ASN A 193 16.02 27.81 -4.61
CA ASN A 193 15.47 26.61 -5.26
C ASN A 193 13.97 26.64 -5.63
N CYS A 194 13.30 27.79 -5.59
CA CYS A 194 11.89 27.89 -6.01
C CYS A 194 11.64 27.40 -7.46
N THR A 195 12.67 27.40 -8.31
CA THR A 195 12.62 26.96 -9.71
C THR A 195 12.58 25.44 -9.90
N VAL A 196 12.87 24.66 -8.85
CA VAL A 196 12.83 23.19 -8.90
C VAL A 196 11.38 22.70 -9.08
N TYR A 197 10.41 23.39 -8.51
CA TYR A 197 9.00 23.02 -8.55
C TYR A 197 8.28 23.65 -9.74
N ARG A 198 8.41 23.02 -10.92
CA ARG A 198 7.82 23.51 -12.19
C ARG A 198 6.34 23.89 -12.06
N THR A 199 5.53 23.06 -11.40
CA THR A 199 4.09 23.32 -11.21
C THR A 199 3.82 24.61 -10.44
N LEU A 200 4.61 24.91 -9.40
CA LEU A 200 4.47 26.16 -8.64
C LEU A 200 4.87 27.37 -9.48
N VAL A 201 5.97 27.25 -10.24
CA VAL A 201 6.44 28.30 -11.15
C VAL A 201 5.38 28.62 -12.22
N THR A 202 4.77 27.59 -12.82
CA THR A 202 3.71 27.76 -13.82
C THR A 202 2.47 28.43 -13.21
N LYS A 203 2.01 27.96 -12.04
CA LYS A 203 0.85 28.58 -11.37
C LYS A 203 1.10 30.04 -11.01
N MET A 204 2.29 30.35 -10.53
CA MET A 204 2.69 31.73 -10.23
C MET A 204 2.66 32.63 -11.47
N LYS A 205 3.20 32.17 -12.61
CA LYS A 205 3.14 32.91 -13.89
C LYS A 205 1.70 33.14 -14.36
N ASN A 206 0.87 32.10 -14.27
CA ASN A 206 -0.51 32.16 -14.74
C ASN A 206 -1.41 33.02 -13.83
N HIS A 207 -1.07 33.15 -12.55
CA HIS A 207 -1.82 33.96 -11.60
C HIS A 207 -1.52 35.46 -11.73
N ASP A 208 -0.29 35.82 -12.13
CA ASP A 208 0.14 37.22 -12.23
C ASP A 208 -0.27 37.84 -13.57
N GLN A 209 -1.31 38.68 -13.54
CA GLN A 209 -1.83 39.37 -14.72
C GLN A 209 -0.85 40.39 -15.31
N TRP A 210 0.08 40.93 -14.51
CA TRP A 210 1.10 41.87 -15.02
C TRP A 210 2.15 41.16 -15.87
N GLY A 211 2.33 39.85 -15.67
CA GLY A 211 3.20 38.99 -16.46
C GLY A 211 2.61 38.57 -17.81
N GLN A 212 1.39 38.96 -18.13
CA GLN A 212 0.66 38.53 -19.33
C GLN A 212 0.48 39.70 -20.31
N LEU A 213 0.71 39.41 -21.60
CA LEU A 213 0.42 40.37 -22.65
C LEU A 213 -1.10 40.52 -22.77
N MET A 214 -1.63 41.71 -22.52
CA MET A 214 -3.07 41.95 -22.69
C MET A 214 -3.36 42.03 -24.20
N SER A 215 -3.99 41.00 -24.74
CA SER A 215 -4.65 41.08 -26.05
C SER A 215 -5.86 42.00 -25.94
N GLN A 216 -6.05 42.92 -26.89
CA GLN A 216 -7.17 43.87 -26.91
C GLN A 216 -8.56 43.23 -27.12
N THR A 217 -8.68 41.90 -27.10
CA THR A 217 -9.96 41.22 -27.15
C THR A 217 -10.51 41.03 -25.74
N GLU A 218 -11.46 41.88 -25.39
CA GLU A 218 -12.40 41.67 -24.30
C GLU A 218 -13.03 40.27 -24.43
N VAL A 219 -12.84 39.42 -23.40
CA VAL A 219 -13.81 38.56 -22.71
C VAL A 219 -12.98 37.53 -21.95
N GLY A 220 -12.95 37.67 -20.63
CA GLY A 220 -12.26 36.76 -19.74
C GLY A 220 -12.85 35.35 -19.79
N SER A 221 -12.01 34.38 -20.15
CA SER A 221 -11.95 33.00 -19.62
C SER A 221 -11.12 32.14 -20.57
N SER A 222 -9.80 32.11 -20.37
CA SER A 222 -9.02 30.96 -20.86
C SER A 222 -9.10 29.88 -19.79
N LEU A 223 -10.21 29.12 -19.84
CA LEU A 223 -10.31 27.84 -19.17
C LEU A 223 -9.23 26.92 -19.73
N GLY A 224 -8.55 26.21 -18.83
CA GLY A 224 -7.51 25.25 -19.13
C GLY A 224 -7.96 24.21 -20.16
N GLY A 225 -7.00 23.76 -20.97
CA GLY A 225 -7.20 22.81 -22.04
C GLY A 225 -7.91 21.54 -21.58
N GLY A 226 -9.07 21.28 -22.20
CA GLY A 226 -9.67 19.96 -22.28
C GLY A 226 -8.99 19.18 -23.40
N ILE A 227 -8.52 17.97 -23.07
CA ILE A 227 -8.08 16.97 -24.03
C ILE A 227 -9.36 16.46 -24.74
N CYS A 228 -9.45 16.66 -26.05
CA CYS A 228 -10.50 16.06 -26.86
C CYS A 228 -10.09 14.63 -27.22
N ASP A 229 -10.66 13.63 -26.56
CA ASP A 229 -10.80 12.30 -27.18
C ASP A 229 -12.12 12.27 -27.95
N ALA A 230 -12.03 12.63 -29.22
CA ALA A 230 -13.03 12.31 -30.22
C ALA A 230 -12.37 11.42 -31.27
N VAL A 231 -12.36 10.11 -31.00
CA VAL A 231 -12.20 9.10 -32.05
C VAL A 231 -13.53 8.38 -32.17
N GLY A 232 -14.08 8.46 -33.38
CA GLY A 232 -15.50 8.31 -33.63
C GLY A 232 -16.01 6.89 -33.63
N VAL A 233 -17.31 6.81 -33.42
CA VAL A 233 -18.15 5.78 -34.04
C VAL A 233 -19.37 6.49 -34.60
N THR A 234 -19.33 6.74 -35.91
CA THR A 234 -20.49 7.08 -36.72
C THR A 234 -21.37 5.84 -36.85
N PHE A 235 -22.64 5.92 -36.46
CA PHE A 235 -23.68 5.10 -37.06
C PHE A 235 -24.92 5.93 -37.37
N ALA A 236 -25.52 5.53 -38.48
CA ALA A 236 -26.35 6.28 -39.40
C ALA A 236 -27.69 6.78 -38.84
N GLU A 237 -28.18 7.82 -39.51
CA GLU A 237 -29.56 8.25 -39.56
C GLU A 237 -30.52 7.07 -39.79
N GLU A 238 -31.62 7.03 -39.03
CA GLU A 238 -32.90 6.66 -39.61
C GLU A 238 -33.98 7.62 -39.11
N ARG A 239 -34.44 8.44 -40.05
CA ARG A 239 -35.65 9.24 -39.93
C ARG A 239 -36.84 8.30 -39.84
N THR A 240 -37.70 8.49 -38.86
CA THR A 240 -39.14 8.24 -39.02
C THR A 240 -39.91 9.42 -38.42
N GLN A 241 -40.64 10.11 -39.30
CA GLN A 241 -41.66 11.09 -38.96
C GLN A 241 -42.99 10.35 -38.70
N SER A 242 -43.74 10.90 -37.74
CA SER A 242 -45.18 10.72 -37.47
C SER A 242 -45.70 9.36 -37.00
#